data_AF-A0A2T4D9H9-F1
#
_entry.id   AF-A0A2T4D9H9-F1
#
_cell.length_a   1.000
_cell.length_b   1.000
_cell.length_c   1.000
_cell.angle_alpha   90.00
_cell.angle_beta   90.00
_cell.angle_gamma   90.00
#
_symmetry.space_group_name_H-M   'P 1'
#
loop_
_entity.id
_entity.type
_entity.pdbx_description
1 polymer ?
#
loop_
_entity_poly.entity_id
_entity_poly.type
_entity_poly.pdbx_seq_one_letter_code
_entity_poly.pdbx_strand_id
1 'polypeptide(L)'
;LPGFKSKSVEHLILDLSNFLRDSYDQKVSLQSLMAGTELLPKSSAIKYDACIDLINCIDDNALEDRISAVQQLKILLSKIEVKDLNSELVDDYQKMLEIAKEF
;
A
#
# COMPACT_ATOMS: atom_id res chain seq x y z
N LEU A 1 -13.55 1.46 21.89
CA LEU A 1 -12.64 1.05 20.80
C LEU A 1 -13.51 0.62 19.63
N PRO A 2 -13.43 1.26 18.46
CA PRO A 2 -14.03 0.68 17.27
C PRO A 2 -13.25 -0.61 17.00
N GLY A 3 -13.88 -1.76 17.26
CA GLY A 3 -13.24 -3.06 17.05
C GLY A 3 -13.03 -3.34 15.56
N PHE A 4 -12.06 -4.20 15.24
CA PHE A 4 -11.86 -4.73 13.89
C PHE A 4 -13.18 -5.31 13.37
N LYS A 5 -13.78 -4.66 12.36
CA LYS A 5 -15.01 -5.14 11.70
C LYS A 5 -14.67 -6.02 10.51
N SER A 6 -13.56 -6.75 10.58
CA SER A 6 -12.97 -7.44 9.44
C SER A 6 -13.84 -8.62 9.01
N LYS A 7 -14.38 -8.55 7.78
CA LYS A 7 -15.15 -9.63 7.15
C LYS A 7 -14.27 -10.65 6.42
N SER A 8 -12.98 -10.37 6.29
CA SER A 8 -11.97 -11.22 5.64
C SER A 8 -10.58 -10.94 6.22
N VAL A 9 -9.62 -11.84 5.96
CA VAL A 9 -8.20 -11.63 6.30
C VAL A 9 -7.66 -10.37 5.63
N GLU A 10 -8.09 -10.08 4.39
CA GLU A 10 -7.73 -8.85 3.69
C GLU A 10 -8.17 -7.60 4.47
N HIS A 11 -9.43 -7.53 4.93
CA HIS A 11 -9.89 -6.42 5.75
C HIS A 11 -9.14 -6.32 7.07
N LEU A 12 -8.79 -7.46 7.70
CA LEU A 12 -8.02 -7.44 8.95
C LEU A 12 -6.64 -6.82 8.73
N ILE A 13 -5.96 -7.16 7.64
CA ILE A 13 -4.65 -6.58 7.29
C ILE A 13 -4.78 -5.08 7.05
N LEU A 14 -5.77 -4.65 6.26
CA LEU A 14 -6.00 -3.23 5.97
C LEU A 14 -6.33 -2.44 7.25
N ASP A 15 -7.25 -2.94 8.08
CA ASP A 15 -7.60 -2.32 9.35
C ASP A 15 -6.39 -2.26 10.31
N LEU A 16 -5.58 -3.33 10.34
CA LEU A 16 -4.36 -3.37 11.15
C LEU A 16 -3.34 -2.34 10.68
N SER A 17 -3.06 -2.28 9.38
CA SER A 17 -2.12 -1.32 8.81
C SER A 17 -2.57 0.12 9.06
N ASN A 18 -3.87 0.41 8.89
CA ASN A 18 -4.43 1.71 9.25
C ASN A 18 -4.23 2.05 10.74
N PHE A 19 -4.52 1.10 11.63
CA PHE A 19 -4.28 1.29 13.06
C PHE A 19 -2.79 1.53 13.38
N LEU A 20 -1.88 0.81 12.72
CA LEU A 20 -0.44 0.97 12.89
C LEU A 20 0.06 2.31 12.36
N ARG A 21 -0.50 2.78 11.24
CA ARG A 21 -0.22 4.11 10.68
C ARG A 21 -0.53 5.21 11.69
N ASP A 22 -1.71 5.13 12.31
CA ASP A 22 -2.20 6.12 13.27
C ASP A 22 -1.44 6.05 14.61
N SER A 23 -0.99 4.86 15.00
CA SER A 23 -0.41 4.62 16.33
C SER A 23 1.11 4.77 16.39
N TYR A 24 1.80 4.51 15.28
CA TYR A 24 3.26 4.43 15.24
C TYR A 24 3.86 5.32 14.16
N ASP A 25 3.57 5.04 12.89
CA ASP A 25 3.86 5.88 11.72
C ASP A 25 3.55 5.11 10.41
N GLN A 26 3.75 5.80 9.28
CA GLN A 26 3.59 5.25 7.93
C GLN A 26 4.54 4.09 7.61
N LYS A 27 5.76 4.06 8.18
CA LYS A 27 6.74 3.01 7.90
C LYS A 27 6.33 1.68 8.54
N VAL A 28 5.77 1.71 9.74
CA VAL A 28 5.22 0.52 10.40
C VAL A 28 3.99 0.00 9.65
N SER A 29 3.13 0.89 9.17
CA SER A 29 2.00 0.51 8.30
C SER A 29 2.48 -0.15 7.00
N LEU A 30 3.48 0.43 6.34
CA LEU A 30 4.09 -0.13 5.14
C LEU A 30 4.62 -1.55 5.37
N GLN A 31 5.33 -1.79 6.48
CA GLN A 31 5.83 -3.12 6.84
C GLN A 31 4.70 -4.15 6.96
N SER A 32 3.60 -3.77 7.60
CA SER A 32 2.40 -4.62 7.72
C SER A 32 1.77 -4.91 6.36
N LEU A 33 1.63 -3.90 5.50
CA LEU A 33 1.07 -4.06 4.15
C LEU A 33 1.95 -4.94 3.27
N MET A 34 3.28 -4.76 3.33
CA MET A 34 4.22 -5.59 2.57
C MET A 34 4.11 -7.07 2.97
N ALA A 35 4.07 -7.37 4.27
CA ALA A 35 3.79 -8.73 4.75
C ALA A 35 2.41 -9.22 4.28
N GLY A 36 1.41 -8.34 4.24
CA GLY A 36 0.10 -8.60 3.68
C GLY A 36 0.13 -8.99 2.20
N THR A 37 0.98 -8.36 1.39
CA THR A 37 1.14 -8.72 -0.03
C THR A 37 1.76 -10.10 -0.23
N GLU A 38 2.57 -10.57 0.72
CA GLU A 38 3.12 -11.93 0.69
C GLU A 38 2.06 -12.97 1.11
N LEU A 39 1.26 -12.64 2.13
CA LEU A 39 0.21 -13.52 2.63
C LEU A 39 -0.98 -13.65 1.67
N LEU A 40 -1.38 -12.53 1.04
CA LEU A 40 -2.48 -12.44 0.09
C LEU A 40 -1.99 -11.84 -1.24
N PRO A 41 -1.19 -12.58 -2.03
CA PRO A 41 -0.55 -12.05 -3.25
C PRO A 41 -1.54 -11.66 -4.34
N LYS A 42 -2.80 -12.11 -4.27
CA LYS A 42 -3.86 -11.75 -5.21
C LYS A 42 -4.65 -10.50 -4.80
N SER A 43 -4.48 -9.99 -3.58
CA SER A 43 -5.20 -8.79 -3.13
C SER A 43 -4.69 -7.56 -3.87
N SER A 44 -5.52 -6.93 -4.70
CA SER A 44 -5.20 -5.62 -5.30
C SER A 44 -5.33 -4.50 -4.27
N ALA A 45 -6.23 -4.63 -3.29
CA ALA A 45 -6.44 -3.64 -2.24
C ALA A 45 -5.21 -3.47 -1.32
N ILE A 46 -4.61 -4.57 -0.85
CA ILE A 46 -3.40 -4.49 -0.01
C ILE A 46 -2.24 -3.90 -0.79
N LYS A 47 -2.06 -4.28 -2.07
CA LYS A 47 -1.01 -3.71 -2.92
C LYS A 47 -1.23 -2.21 -3.15
N TYR A 48 -2.49 -1.81 -3.35
CA TYR A 48 -2.85 -0.40 -3.56
C TYR A 48 -2.49 0.44 -2.33
N ASP A 49 -2.92 0.03 -1.12
CA ASP A 49 -2.55 0.72 0.12
C ASP A 49 -1.04 0.70 0.37
N ALA A 50 -0.36 -0.40 0.04
CA ALA A 50 1.10 -0.48 0.14
C ALA A 50 1.79 0.54 -0.76
N CYS A 51 1.28 0.76 -1.98
CA CYS A 51 1.80 1.79 -2.90
C CYS A 51 1.65 3.20 -2.31
N ILE A 52 0.50 3.51 -1.69
CA ILE A 52 0.27 4.81 -1.04
C ILE A 52 1.30 5.01 0.08
N ASP A 53 1.44 4.03 0.97
CA ASP A 53 2.39 4.13 2.09
C ASP A 53 3.84 4.23 1.61
N LEU A 54 4.17 3.52 0.54
CA LEU A 54 5.50 3.56 -0.05
C LEU A 54 5.82 4.90 -0.71
N ILE A 55 4.86 5.51 -1.43
CA ILE A 55 5.02 6.85 -2.00
C ILE A 55 5.25 7.87 -0.89
N ASN A 56 4.40 7.87 0.14
CA ASN A 56 4.57 8.80 1.27
C ASN A 56 5.91 8.61 1.97
N CYS A 57 6.34 7.36 2.18
CA CYS A 57 7.66 7.05 2.76
C CYS A 57 8.82 7.53 1.88
N ILE A 58 8.68 7.49 0.54
CA ILE A 58 9.67 8.02 -0.41
C ILE A 58 9.72 9.55 -0.32
N ASP A 59 8.57 10.21 -0.31
CA ASP A 59 8.47 11.68 -0.26
C ASP A 59 9.00 12.26 1.05
N ASP A 60 8.73 11.58 2.17
CA ASP A 60 9.21 11.96 3.50
C ASP A 60 10.70 11.61 3.74
N ASN A 61 11.38 10.99 2.76
CA ASN A 61 12.72 10.42 2.92
C ASN A 61 12.85 9.48 4.14
N ALA A 62 11.79 8.73 4.45
CA ALA A 62 11.72 7.82 5.61
C ALA A 62 12.44 6.46 5.36
N LEU A 63 12.89 6.24 4.13
CA LEU A 63 13.56 5.02 3.68
C LEU A 63 15.02 5.31 3.33
N GLU A 64 15.92 4.44 3.79
CA GLU A 64 17.36 4.59 3.59
C GLU A 64 17.76 4.42 2.10
N ASP A 65 17.10 3.50 1.40
CA ASP A 65 17.35 3.23 -0.03
C ASP A 65 16.14 3.62 -0.89
N ARG A 66 16.15 4.87 -1.33
CA ARG A 66 15.12 5.43 -2.20
C ARG A 66 15.04 4.72 -3.56
N ILE A 67 16.16 4.26 -4.12
CA ILE A 67 16.18 3.62 -5.44
C ILE A 67 15.46 2.27 -5.35
N SER A 68 15.78 1.47 -4.34
CA SER A 68 15.11 0.20 -4.08
C SER A 68 13.62 0.39 -3.80
N ALA A 69 13.25 1.43 -3.02
CA ALA A 69 11.86 1.77 -2.75
C ALA A 69 11.07 2.09 -4.03
N VAL A 70 11.63 2.91 -4.93
CA VAL A 70 11.00 3.23 -6.23
C VAL A 70 10.83 1.99 -7.10
N GLN A 71 11.81 1.08 -7.11
CA GLN A 71 11.70 -0.18 -7.84
C GLN A 71 10.60 -1.07 -7.27
N GLN A 72 10.48 -1.16 -5.94
CA GLN A 72 9.40 -1.90 -5.28
C GLN A 72 8.02 -1.30 -5.60
N LEU A 73 7.91 0.03 -5.63
CA LEU A 73 6.68 0.73 -6.04
C LEU A 73 6.26 0.33 -7.45
N LYS A 74 7.19 0.39 -8.41
CA LYS A 74 6.94 -0.01 -9.82
C LYS A 74 6.48 -1.48 -9.90
N ILE A 75 7.10 -2.37 -9.13
CA ILE A 75 6.72 -3.80 -9.08
C ILE A 75 5.31 -3.98 -8.48
N LEU A 76 4.99 -3.32 -7.38
CA LEU A 76 3.67 -3.42 -6.74
C LEU A 76 2.57 -2.90 -7.67
N LEU A 77 2.75 -1.72 -8.25
CA LEU A 77 1.81 -1.12 -9.20
C LEU A 77 1.54 -2.04 -10.40
N SER A 78 2.56 -2.74 -10.89
CA SER A 78 2.42 -3.70 -12.02
C SER A 78 1.61 -4.97 -11.68
N LYS A 79 1.43 -5.26 -10.38
CA LYS A 79 0.70 -6.44 -9.88
C LYS A 79 -0.71 -6.13 -9.40
N ILE A 80 -1.15 -4.88 -9.54
CA ILE A 80 -2.51 -4.46 -9.22
C ILE A 80 -3.40 -4.74 -10.43
N GLU A 81 -4.40 -5.58 -10.22
CA GLU A 81 -5.45 -5.83 -11.20
C GLU A 81 -6.51 -4.74 -11.05
N VAL A 82 -6.53 -3.76 -11.95
CA VAL A 82 -7.39 -2.56 -11.86
C VAL A 82 -8.87 -2.89 -11.73
N LYS A 83 -9.33 -3.97 -12.39
CA LYS A 83 -10.70 -4.47 -12.31
C LYS A 83 -11.13 -4.92 -10.89
N ASP A 84 -10.16 -5.21 -10.03
CA ASP A 84 -10.37 -5.63 -8.64
C ASP A 84 -10.35 -4.45 -7.67
N LEU A 85 -10.08 -3.23 -8.13
CA LEU A 85 -10.17 -2.00 -7.34
C LEU A 85 -11.61 -1.48 -7.30
N ASN A 86 -11.94 -0.75 -6.24
CA ASN A 86 -13.12 0.11 -6.24
C ASN A 86 -12.97 1.14 -7.37
N SER A 87 -14.04 1.38 -8.15
CA SER A 87 -14.05 2.34 -9.26
C SER A 87 -13.59 3.74 -8.85
N GLU A 88 -13.85 4.13 -7.61
CA GLU A 88 -13.44 5.42 -7.05
C GLU A 88 -11.91 5.56 -6.91
N LEU A 89 -11.18 4.44 -6.85
CA LEU A 89 -9.72 4.41 -6.66
C LEU A 89 -8.96 4.33 -7.98
N VAL A 90 -9.64 4.15 -9.12
CA VAL A 90 -8.98 3.94 -10.42
C VAL A 90 -8.21 5.18 -10.85
N ASP A 91 -8.77 6.37 -10.66
CA ASP A 91 -8.10 7.63 -11.01
C ASP A 91 -6.86 7.88 -10.16
N ASP A 92 -6.93 7.58 -8.86
CA ASP A 92 -5.79 7.69 -7.96
C ASP A 92 -4.71 6.65 -8.28
N TYR A 93 -5.11 5.43 -8.68
CA TYR A 93 -4.17 4.44 -9.22
C TYR A 93 -3.43 4.96 -10.47
N GLN A 94 -4.13 5.62 -11.40
CA GLN A 94 -3.47 6.23 -12.57
C GLN A 94 -2.49 7.33 -12.16
N LYS A 95 -2.83 8.17 -11.17
CA LYS A 95 -1.89 9.18 -10.65
C LYS A 95 -0.65 8.52 -10.05
N MET A 96 -0.80 7.44 -9.29
CA MET A 96 0.35 6.70 -8.74
C MET A 96 1.26 6.13 -9.83
N LEU A 97 0.69 5.67 -10.96
CA LEU A 97 1.49 5.24 -12.11
C LEU A 97 2.30 6.37 -12.72
N GLU A 98 1.75 7.59 -12.80
CA GLU A 98 2.49 8.76 -13.28
C GLU A 98 3.59 9.18 -12.30
N ILE A 99 3.28 9.27 -11.00
CA ILE A 99 4.28 9.55 -9.95
C ILE A 99 5.46 8.56 -10.03
N ALA A 100 5.17 7.27 -10.20
CA ALA A 100 6.21 6.25 -10.33
C ALA A 100 7.10 6.45 -11.57
N LYS A 101 6.63 7.09 -12.65
CA LYS A 101 7.46 7.41 -13.82
C LYS A 101 8.35 8.64 -13.60
N GLU A 102 7.96 9.54 -12.71
CA GLU A 102 8.72 10.74 -12.37
C GLU A 102 9.93 10.43 -11.46
N PHE A 103 9.89 9.29 -10.75
CA PHE A 103 11.02 8.73 -10.00
C PHE A 103 11.98 7.89 -10.87
#